data_AF-A0A843JAY1-F1
#
_entry.id   AF-A0A843JAY1-F1
#
_cell.length_a   1.000
_cell.length_b   1.000
_cell.length_c   1.000
_cell.angle_alpha   90.00
_cell.angle_beta   90.00
_cell.angle_gamma   90.00
#
_symmetry.space_group_name_H-M   'P 1'
#
loop_
_entity.id
_entity.type
_entity.pdbx_description
1 polymer ?
#
loop_
_entity_poly.entity_id
_entity_poly.type
_entity_poly.pdbx_seq_one_letter_code
_entity_poly.pdbx_strand_id
1 'polypeptide(L)'
;MKTAVVFDSAGTLLHTYRTARDVINDRMIPEIETTTLTCSVKGRALIILYAGSQDIINADGDRLLSDYITENNIEFGLACSSGVVTKDEISKILHTDTRAKVSDLQICIRNVWNFCKSLQVVAMNSGVIVNKNTGVIEFTITSGGKPFSNAKDTIQKLHGMGIATYIASGDRTDKLLKMADYLGIPHENVHGISTPPVKAQIVRDLKSEYGRVIMVGDGVNDIAAMKEADLAILSEQQFCRKPKMLTDAADIIIRDVIEVIDIVSGDLSGYSSRDQNSCADGGKCREKSRETDSKR
;
A
#
# COMPACT_ATOMS: atom_id res chain seq x y z
N MET A 1 -5.02 26.20 19.18
CA MET A 1 -5.77 24.93 19.01
C MET A 1 -4.77 23.87 18.61
N LYS A 2 -4.65 22.76 19.34
CA LYS A 2 -3.69 21.70 18.97
C LYS A 2 -4.20 20.95 17.74
N THR A 3 -3.29 20.65 16.81
CA THR A 3 -3.60 19.93 15.57
C THR A 3 -2.89 18.59 15.56
N ALA A 4 -3.59 17.55 15.11
CA ALA A 4 -3.01 16.25 14.77
C ALA A 4 -3.26 15.94 13.30
N VAL A 5 -2.31 15.24 12.67
CA VAL A 5 -2.43 14.72 11.30
C VAL A 5 -2.31 13.20 11.34
N VAL A 6 -3.34 12.52 10.87
CA VAL A 6 -3.38 11.06 10.73
C VAL A 6 -3.12 10.73 9.27
N PHE A 7 -2.05 9.97 9.02
CA PHE A 7 -1.70 9.50 7.69
C PHE A 7 -2.07 8.02 7.51
N ASP A 8 -2.66 7.69 6.36
CA ASP A 8 -2.56 6.33 5.85
C ASP A 8 -1.11 6.01 5.46
N SER A 9 -0.78 4.72 5.41
CA SER A 9 0.55 4.25 4.99
C SER A 9 0.65 4.13 3.47
N ALA A 10 -0.15 3.26 2.85
CA ALA A 10 0.02 2.85 1.47
C ALA A 10 -0.55 3.89 0.49
N GLY A 11 0.26 4.36 -0.47
CA GLY A 11 -0.14 5.40 -1.41
C GLY A 11 -0.11 6.83 -0.83
N THR A 12 0.05 6.97 0.49
CA THR A 12 0.17 8.27 1.18
C THR A 12 1.61 8.55 1.66
N LEU A 13 2.15 7.71 2.55
CA LEU A 13 3.54 7.82 3.00
C LEU A 13 4.47 6.87 2.23
N LEU A 14 3.93 5.75 1.73
CA LEU A 14 4.65 4.73 0.99
C LEU A 14 4.20 4.64 -0.46
N HIS A 15 5.17 4.74 -1.37
CA HIS A 15 4.99 4.30 -2.74
C HIS A 15 5.00 2.77 -2.81
N THR A 16 3.84 2.17 -3.08
CA THR A 16 3.64 0.72 -3.04
C THR A 16 3.82 0.09 -4.43
N TYR A 17 4.81 -0.78 -4.59
CA TYR A 17 5.00 -1.59 -5.79
C TYR A 17 4.42 -2.99 -5.60
N ARG A 18 3.58 -3.45 -6.53
CA ARG A 18 3.02 -4.80 -6.51
C ARG A 18 3.31 -5.50 -7.83
N THR A 19 3.72 -6.75 -7.76
CA THR A 19 4.04 -7.57 -8.92
C THR A 19 3.39 -8.93 -8.75
N ALA A 20 2.92 -9.51 -9.86
CA ALA A 20 2.43 -10.87 -9.88
C ALA A 20 3.11 -11.67 -10.99
N ARG A 21 3.41 -12.94 -10.72
CA ARG A 21 3.76 -13.93 -11.74
C ARG A 21 2.54 -14.79 -11.97
N ASP A 22 2.04 -14.76 -13.20
CA ASP A 22 1.01 -15.67 -13.70
C ASP A 22 1.66 -17.03 -13.92
N VAL A 23 1.39 -17.96 -13.00
CA VAL A 23 1.98 -19.30 -12.98
C VAL A 23 1.43 -20.14 -14.14
N ILE A 24 0.21 -19.83 -14.59
CA ILE A 24 -0.48 -20.60 -15.64
C ILE A 24 0.06 -20.24 -17.03
N ASN A 25 0.28 -18.96 -17.29
CA ASN A 25 0.71 -18.44 -18.60
C ASN A 25 2.18 -18.04 -18.65
N ASP A 26 2.94 -18.33 -17.59
CA ASP A 26 4.37 -18.07 -17.49
C ASP A 26 4.79 -16.62 -17.78
N ARG A 27 4.05 -15.64 -17.24
CA ARG A 27 4.29 -14.21 -17.51
C ARG A 27 4.29 -13.35 -16.26
N MET A 28 5.08 -12.28 -16.31
CA MET A 28 5.17 -11.30 -15.23
C MET A 28 4.20 -10.14 -15.48
N ILE A 29 3.53 -9.70 -14.42
CA ILE A 29 2.55 -8.61 -14.42
C ILE A 29 3.01 -7.56 -13.39
N PRO A 30 3.78 -6.54 -13.81
CA PRO A 30 4.20 -5.45 -12.94
C PRO A 30 3.02 -4.52 -12.62
N GLU A 31 3.15 -3.76 -11.52
CA GLU A 31 2.24 -2.68 -11.12
C GLU A 31 0.76 -3.07 -11.08
N ILE A 32 0.50 -4.28 -10.56
CA ILE A 32 -0.84 -4.86 -10.54
C ILE A 32 -1.63 -4.46 -9.30
N GLU A 33 -2.92 -4.20 -9.48
CA GLU A 33 -3.87 -4.12 -8.37
C GLU A 33 -4.35 -5.54 -7.99
N THR A 34 -3.77 -6.10 -6.93
CA THR A 34 -3.99 -7.49 -6.51
C THR A 34 -5.44 -7.78 -6.12
N THR A 35 -6.14 -6.81 -5.54
CA THR A 35 -7.57 -6.93 -5.21
C THR A 35 -8.41 -7.07 -6.47
N THR A 36 -8.17 -6.25 -7.49
CA THR A 36 -8.88 -6.35 -8.77
C THR A 36 -8.59 -7.68 -9.46
N LEU A 37 -7.34 -8.14 -9.47
CA LEU A 37 -6.96 -9.46 -10.01
C LEU A 37 -7.64 -10.62 -9.25
N THR A 38 -7.81 -10.48 -7.94
CA THR A 38 -8.50 -11.48 -7.10
C THR A 38 -10.00 -11.46 -7.38
N CYS A 39 -10.62 -10.28 -7.40
CA CYS A 39 -12.06 -10.12 -7.60
C CYS A 39 -12.51 -10.41 -9.04
N SER A 40 -11.61 -10.41 -10.03
CA SER A 40 -11.96 -10.64 -11.44
C SER A 40 -12.48 -12.05 -11.74
N VAL A 41 -12.20 -13.04 -10.89
CA VAL A 41 -12.70 -14.42 -11.04
C VAL A 41 -13.25 -14.93 -9.71
N LYS A 42 -14.52 -15.38 -9.72
CA LYS A 42 -15.15 -15.99 -8.55
C LYS A 42 -14.40 -17.25 -8.12
N GLY A 43 -14.11 -17.38 -6.83
CA GLY A 43 -13.36 -18.50 -6.26
C GLY A 43 -11.88 -18.22 -6.03
N ARG A 44 -11.36 -17.07 -6.49
CA ARG A 44 -10.00 -16.62 -6.15
C ARG A 44 -9.92 -16.14 -4.71
N ALA A 45 -8.79 -16.40 -4.06
CA ALA A 45 -8.44 -15.85 -2.76
C ALA A 45 -6.98 -15.39 -2.76
N LEU A 46 -6.76 -14.15 -2.33
CA LEU A 46 -5.44 -13.57 -2.09
C LEU A 46 -4.95 -13.98 -0.71
N ILE A 47 -3.83 -14.68 -0.69
CA ILE A 47 -3.20 -15.23 0.51
C ILE A 47 -1.87 -14.53 0.73
N ILE A 48 -1.64 -14.10 1.97
CA ILE A 48 -0.33 -13.61 2.43
C ILE A 48 0.43 -14.80 3.02
N LEU A 49 1.67 -15.00 2.58
CA LEU A 49 2.57 -15.99 3.16
C LEU A 49 3.49 -15.29 4.16
N TYR A 50 3.52 -15.74 5.40
CA TYR A 50 4.37 -15.18 6.45
C TYR A 50 5.78 -15.77 6.38
N ALA A 51 6.45 -15.56 5.25
CA ALA A 51 7.81 -15.98 4.99
C ALA A 51 8.73 -14.78 4.73
N GLY A 52 9.97 -14.84 5.22
CA GLY A 52 10.98 -13.82 4.94
C GLY A 52 11.39 -13.83 3.47
N SER A 53 11.43 -12.66 2.83
CA SER A 53 11.83 -12.55 1.43
C SER A 53 13.28 -13.03 1.19
N GLN A 54 14.16 -12.91 2.18
CA GLN A 54 15.52 -13.41 2.10
C GLN A 54 15.58 -14.95 2.13
N ASP A 55 14.74 -15.58 2.95
CA ASP A 55 14.67 -17.05 3.05
C ASP A 55 14.19 -17.65 1.72
N ILE A 56 13.14 -17.06 1.14
CA ILE A 56 12.62 -17.46 -0.18
C ILE A 56 13.70 -17.32 -1.26
N ILE A 57 14.52 -16.28 -1.21
CA ILE A 57 15.56 -16.01 -2.20
C ILE A 57 16.76 -16.95 -2.08
N ASN A 58 17.06 -17.39 -0.86
CA ASN A 58 18.14 -18.33 -0.59
C ASN A 58 17.72 -19.79 -0.82
N ALA A 59 16.41 -20.07 -0.93
CA ALA A 59 15.88 -21.40 -1.20
C ALA A 59 16.12 -21.85 -2.65
N ASP A 60 16.10 -23.16 -2.87
CA ASP A 60 16.15 -23.76 -4.20
C ASP A 60 14.89 -23.40 -5.00
N GLY A 61 15.10 -22.68 -6.11
CA GLY A 61 14.04 -22.14 -6.96
C GLY A 61 13.26 -23.19 -7.74
N ASP A 62 13.86 -24.36 -8.02
CA ASP A 62 13.21 -25.40 -8.83
C ASP A 62 12.20 -26.24 -8.06
N ARG A 63 12.20 -26.13 -6.72
CA ARG A 63 11.27 -26.81 -5.84
C ARG A 63 9.85 -26.29 -5.98
N LEU A 64 8.88 -27.17 -5.75
CA LEU A 64 7.49 -26.77 -5.64
C LEU A 64 7.29 -25.85 -4.44
N LEU A 65 6.46 -24.84 -4.62
CA LEU A 65 6.12 -23.90 -3.55
C LEU A 65 5.34 -24.61 -2.42
N SER A 66 4.55 -25.63 -2.75
CA SER A 66 3.81 -26.45 -1.78
C SER A 66 4.74 -27.23 -0.84
N ASP A 67 5.78 -27.87 -1.38
CA ASP A 67 6.81 -28.54 -0.57
C ASP A 67 7.52 -27.55 0.33
N TYR A 68 7.90 -26.38 -0.20
CA TYR A 68 8.55 -25.32 0.57
C TYR A 68 7.66 -24.81 1.72
N ILE A 69 6.38 -24.56 1.46
CA ILE A 69 5.41 -24.12 2.48
C ILE A 69 5.28 -25.17 3.59
N THR A 70 5.17 -26.44 3.21
CA THR A 70 4.98 -27.57 4.13
C THR A 70 6.19 -27.77 5.03
N GLU A 71 7.38 -27.88 4.43
CA GLU A 71 8.61 -28.19 5.17
C GLU A 71 9.04 -27.08 6.13
N ASN A 72 8.80 -25.82 5.74
CA ASN A 72 9.16 -24.67 6.55
C ASN A 72 8.02 -24.23 7.49
N ASN A 73 6.90 -24.96 7.53
CA ASN A 73 5.71 -24.62 8.31
C ASN A 73 5.28 -23.15 8.12
N ILE A 74 5.24 -22.69 6.86
CA ILE A 74 4.93 -21.29 6.55
C ILE A 74 3.46 -21.01 6.88
N GLU A 75 3.25 -20.16 7.88
CA GLU A 75 1.92 -19.66 8.20
C GLU A 75 1.39 -18.74 7.09
N PHE A 76 0.07 -18.70 6.96
CA PHE A 76 -0.60 -17.89 5.95
C PHE A 76 -1.85 -17.19 6.49
N GLY A 77 -2.18 -16.05 5.90
CA GLY A 77 -3.37 -15.27 6.18
C GLY A 77 -4.20 -15.00 4.92
N LEU A 78 -5.52 -15.01 5.06
CA LEU A 78 -6.43 -14.60 4.00
C LEU A 78 -6.52 -13.07 3.97
N ALA A 79 -6.07 -12.44 2.88
CA ALA A 79 -6.19 -10.99 2.71
C ALA A 79 -7.56 -10.60 2.15
N CYS A 80 -7.97 -11.21 1.04
CA CYS A 80 -9.30 -11.02 0.47
C CYS A 80 -9.69 -12.22 -0.41
N SER A 81 -10.98 -12.40 -0.66
CA SER A 81 -11.48 -13.44 -1.55
C SER A 81 -12.65 -12.97 -2.39
N SER A 82 -12.74 -13.52 -3.61
CA SER A 82 -13.90 -13.39 -4.48
C SER A 82 -14.88 -14.52 -4.20
N GLY A 83 -15.67 -14.35 -3.13
CA GLY A 83 -16.63 -15.34 -2.65
C GLY A 83 -16.17 -16.10 -1.40
N VAL A 84 -16.99 -17.07 -0.98
CA VAL A 84 -16.75 -17.87 0.24
C VAL A 84 -15.65 -18.89 -0.04
N VAL A 85 -14.56 -18.82 0.72
CA VAL A 85 -13.45 -19.79 0.71
C VAL A 85 -13.07 -20.06 2.15
N THR A 86 -12.90 -21.33 2.54
CA THR A 86 -12.52 -21.71 3.91
C THR A 86 -11.00 -21.80 4.07
N LYS A 87 -10.53 -21.71 5.31
CA LYS A 87 -9.11 -21.89 5.62
C LYS A 87 -8.61 -23.29 5.22
N ASP A 88 -9.44 -24.32 5.36
CA ASP A 88 -9.10 -25.70 5.01
C ASP A 88 -8.97 -25.88 3.49
N GLU A 89 -9.86 -25.25 2.71
CA GLU A 89 -9.76 -25.24 1.24
C GLU A 89 -8.46 -24.57 0.78
N ILE A 90 -8.12 -23.42 1.37
CA ILE A 90 -6.86 -22.71 1.08
C ILE A 90 -5.66 -23.57 1.47
N SER A 91 -5.67 -24.12 2.69
CA SER A 91 -4.59 -24.95 3.20
C SER A 91 -4.35 -26.13 2.26
N LYS A 92 -5.41 -26.84 1.85
CA LYS A 92 -5.30 -27.95 0.90
C LYS A 92 -4.58 -27.53 -0.38
N ILE A 93 -5.01 -26.43 -1.02
CA ILE A 93 -4.40 -25.96 -2.27
C ILE A 93 -2.92 -25.62 -2.05
N LEU A 94 -2.58 -24.88 -0.99
CA LEU A 94 -1.20 -24.49 -0.71
C LEU A 94 -0.26 -25.69 -0.50
N HIS A 95 -0.75 -26.79 0.05
CA HIS A 95 0.07 -27.97 0.36
C HIS A 95 0.01 -29.06 -0.72
N THR A 96 -0.92 -28.97 -1.69
CA THR A 96 -1.05 -29.98 -2.77
C THR A 96 -0.82 -29.43 -4.17
N ASP A 97 -0.59 -28.11 -4.33
CA ASP A 97 -0.29 -27.52 -5.62
C ASP A 97 0.98 -28.13 -6.24
N THR A 98 0.96 -28.35 -7.55
CA THR A 98 2.07 -28.97 -8.31
C THR A 98 2.56 -28.08 -9.45
N ARG A 99 2.15 -26.81 -9.47
CA ARG A 99 2.41 -25.87 -10.57
C ARG A 99 3.37 -24.76 -10.15
N ALA A 100 3.08 -24.10 -9.04
CA ALA A 100 3.87 -22.97 -8.58
C ALA A 100 5.21 -23.46 -8.01
N LYS A 101 6.29 -22.81 -8.42
CA LYS A 101 7.64 -23.03 -7.92
C LYS A 101 8.07 -21.91 -6.98
N VAL A 102 9.08 -22.19 -6.17
CA VAL A 102 9.76 -21.16 -5.37
C VAL A 102 10.32 -20.06 -6.29
N SER A 103 10.82 -20.40 -7.48
CA SER A 103 11.31 -19.44 -8.48
C SER A 103 10.28 -18.38 -8.88
N ASP A 104 8.99 -18.72 -8.89
CA ASP A 104 7.94 -17.76 -9.27
C ASP A 104 7.87 -16.62 -8.24
N LEU A 105 7.93 -16.93 -6.95
CA LEU A 105 8.01 -15.93 -5.89
C LEU A 105 9.33 -15.16 -5.95
N GLN A 106 10.45 -15.84 -6.18
CA GLN A 106 11.75 -15.18 -6.29
C GLN A 106 11.78 -14.14 -7.42
N ILE A 107 11.12 -14.42 -8.55
CA ILE A 107 11.01 -13.46 -9.66
C ILE A 107 10.23 -12.22 -9.25
N CYS A 108 9.10 -12.37 -8.56
CA CYS A 108 8.34 -11.25 -8.01
C CYS A 108 9.17 -10.43 -7.01
N ILE A 109 9.87 -11.11 -6.08
CA ILE A 109 10.73 -10.47 -5.08
C ILE A 109 11.83 -9.64 -5.75
N ARG A 110 12.57 -10.23 -6.70
CA ARG A 110 13.63 -9.53 -7.44
C ARG A 110 13.08 -8.34 -8.22
N ASN A 111 11.90 -8.47 -8.82
CA ASN A 111 11.28 -7.36 -9.54
C ASN A 111 10.96 -6.19 -8.62
N VAL A 112 10.33 -6.45 -7.46
CA VAL A 112 10.05 -5.41 -6.46
C VAL A 112 11.34 -4.78 -5.93
N TRP A 113 12.38 -5.55 -5.64
CA TRP A 113 13.69 -5.00 -5.23
C TRP A 113 14.30 -4.07 -6.29
N ASN A 114 14.21 -4.46 -7.56
CA ASN A 114 14.69 -3.63 -8.67
C ASN A 114 13.94 -2.30 -8.80
N PHE A 115 12.70 -2.20 -8.33
CA PHE A 115 11.95 -0.94 -8.26
C PHE A 115 12.27 -0.14 -6.99
N CYS A 116 12.48 -0.84 -5.87
CA CYS A 116 12.79 -0.19 -4.61
C CYS A 116 14.21 0.40 -4.58
N LYS A 117 15.19 -0.17 -5.32
CA LYS A 117 16.61 0.23 -5.57
C LYS A 117 17.45 0.73 -4.39
N SER A 118 16.86 0.94 -3.22
CA SER A 118 17.42 1.61 -2.06
C SER A 118 16.95 0.87 -0.80
N LEU A 119 17.90 0.60 0.09
CA LEU A 119 17.69 -0.11 1.36
C LEU A 119 16.94 0.74 2.41
N GLN A 120 16.49 1.94 2.05
CA GLN A 120 15.77 2.82 2.97
C GLN A 120 14.32 2.36 3.09
N VAL A 121 14.17 1.34 3.95
CA VAL A 121 12.93 0.72 4.43
C VAL A 121 12.04 0.18 3.30
N VAL A 122 12.35 -1.05 2.91
CA VAL A 122 11.51 -1.85 2.03
C VAL A 122 10.69 -2.83 2.88
N ALA A 123 9.41 -2.53 3.09
CA ALA A 123 8.48 -3.47 3.69
C ALA A 123 7.93 -4.39 2.59
N MET A 124 8.31 -5.67 2.59
CA MET A 124 7.85 -6.64 1.59
C MET A 124 6.91 -7.68 2.19
N ASN A 125 5.99 -8.13 1.34
CA ASN A 125 5.06 -9.22 1.59
C ASN A 125 5.03 -10.10 0.34
N SER A 126 5.24 -11.39 0.54
CA SER A 126 5.00 -12.40 -0.49
C SER A 126 3.64 -13.04 -0.25
N GLY A 127 3.00 -13.42 -1.34
CA GLY A 127 1.66 -14.00 -1.30
C GLY A 127 1.36 -14.78 -2.56
N VAL A 128 0.19 -15.37 -2.60
CA VAL A 128 -0.31 -16.10 -3.77
C VAL A 128 -1.79 -15.81 -3.96
N ILE A 129 -2.27 -15.94 -5.19
CA ILE A 129 -3.70 -16.08 -5.46
C ILE A 129 -3.97 -17.55 -5.76
N VAL A 130 -4.77 -18.17 -4.90
CA VAL A 130 -5.31 -19.51 -5.11
C VAL A 130 -6.68 -19.40 -5.76
N ASN A 131 -7.08 -20.41 -6.54
CA ASN A 131 -8.44 -20.51 -7.05
C ASN A 131 -9.06 -21.84 -6.63
N LYS A 132 -10.12 -21.77 -5.81
CA LYS A 132 -10.76 -22.98 -5.27
C LYS A 132 -11.44 -23.85 -6.32
N ASN A 133 -11.87 -23.27 -7.44
CA ASN A 133 -12.59 -24.00 -8.47
C ASN A 133 -11.63 -24.85 -9.31
N THR A 134 -10.40 -24.38 -9.49
CA THR A 134 -9.33 -25.09 -10.21
C THR A 134 -8.43 -25.89 -9.27
N GLY A 135 -8.39 -25.53 -7.99
CA GLY A 135 -7.60 -26.21 -6.95
C GLY A 135 -6.10 -25.92 -7.04
N VAL A 136 -5.70 -24.79 -7.64
CA VAL A 136 -4.29 -24.46 -7.90
C VAL A 136 -3.92 -23.05 -7.46
N ILE A 137 -2.61 -22.80 -7.35
CA ILE A 137 -2.02 -21.47 -7.27
C ILE A 137 -1.96 -20.90 -8.69
N GLU A 138 -2.71 -19.83 -8.95
CA GLU A 138 -2.73 -19.17 -10.27
C GLU A 138 -1.68 -18.06 -10.38
N PHE A 139 -1.40 -17.38 -9.26
CA PHE A 139 -0.42 -16.30 -9.23
C PHE A 139 0.43 -16.38 -7.98
N THR A 140 1.72 -16.10 -8.12
CA THR A 140 2.55 -15.66 -7.00
C THR A 140 2.66 -14.14 -7.04
N ILE A 141 2.76 -13.52 -5.87
CA ILE A 141 2.67 -12.08 -5.70
C ILE A 141 3.76 -11.61 -4.76
N THR A 142 4.36 -10.48 -5.06
CA THR A 142 5.12 -9.72 -4.07
C THR A 142 4.73 -8.26 -4.11
N SER A 143 4.46 -7.72 -2.93
CA SER A 143 4.27 -6.30 -2.71
C SER A 143 5.44 -5.77 -1.91
N GLY A 144 5.94 -4.59 -2.28
CA GLY A 144 6.92 -3.82 -1.54
C GLY A 144 6.49 -2.37 -1.46
N GLY A 145 7.03 -1.63 -0.51
CA GLY A 145 6.85 -0.19 -0.43
C GLY A 145 8.18 0.50 -0.20
N LYS A 146 8.31 1.73 -0.69
CA LYS A 146 9.35 2.66 -0.24
C LYS A 146 8.69 3.96 0.22
N PRO A 147 9.19 4.63 1.26
CA PRO A 147 8.71 5.96 1.60
C PRO A 147 8.83 6.91 0.41
N PHE A 148 7.84 7.79 0.23
CA PHE A 148 7.99 8.90 -0.71
C PHE A 148 9.14 9.80 -0.28
N SER A 149 9.83 10.42 -1.25
CA SER A 149 11.05 11.20 -1.00
C SER A 149 10.84 12.31 0.04
N ASN A 150 9.69 12.98 0.02
CA ASN A 150 9.38 14.07 0.93
C ASN A 150 8.68 13.62 2.22
N ALA A 151 8.31 12.33 2.37
CA ALA A 151 7.52 11.87 3.52
C ALA A 151 8.23 12.17 4.85
N LYS A 152 9.53 11.89 4.94
CA LYS A 152 10.31 12.14 6.16
C LYS A 152 10.40 13.64 6.46
N ASP A 153 10.71 14.45 5.46
CA ASP A 153 10.84 15.90 5.60
C ASP A 153 9.50 16.53 6.00
N THR A 154 8.38 16.04 5.46
CA THR A 154 7.03 16.46 5.86
C THR A 154 6.79 16.20 7.34
N ILE A 155 7.02 14.97 7.81
CA ILE A 155 6.81 14.62 9.22
C ILE A 155 7.69 15.48 10.14
N GLN A 156 8.97 15.67 9.79
CA GLN A 156 9.88 16.50 10.56
C GLN A 156 9.44 17.96 10.65
N LYS A 157 8.97 18.54 9.53
CA LYS A 157 8.47 19.92 9.51
C LYS A 157 7.18 20.07 10.33
N LEU A 158 6.26 19.10 10.24
CA LEU A 158 5.04 19.08 11.07
C LEU A 158 5.38 19.03 12.56
N HIS A 159 6.34 18.18 12.96
CA HIS A 159 6.83 18.16 14.35
C HIS A 159 7.48 19.48 14.76
N GLY A 160 8.26 20.10 13.88
CA GLY A 160 8.85 21.42 14.10
C GLY A 160 7.81 22.53 14.31
N MET A 161 6.60 22.36 13.77
CA MET A 161 5.44 23.24 13.99
C MET A 161 4.62 22.86 15.24
N GLY A 162 5.01 21.81 15.98
CA GLY A 162 4.28 21.31 17.15
C GLY A 162 3.02 20.50 16.81
N ILE A 163 2.92 19.99 15.58
CA ILE A 163 1.79 19.18 15.11
C ILE A 163 2.10 17.71 15.36
N ALA A 164 1.18 17.00 16.03
CA ALA A 164 1.32 15.56 16.25
C ALA A 164 1.00 14.79 14.96
N THR A 165 1.79 13.77 14.65
CA THR A 165 1.55 12.91 13.47
C THR A 165 1.28 11.47 13.90
N TYR A 166 0.31 10.83 13.25
CA TYR A 166 -0.11 9.46 13.50
C TYR A 166 -0.09 8.64 12.20
N ILE A 167 0.09 7.32 12.31
CA ILE A 167 -0.08 6.38 11.20
C ILE A 167 -1.28 5.48 11.52
N ALA A 168 -2.22 5.35 10.58
CA ALA A 168 -3.32 4.38 10.67
C ALA A 168 -3.38 3.52 9.40
N SER A 169 -2.96 2.25 9.49
CA SER A 169 -2.87 1.33 8.33
C SER A 169 -3.37 -0.07 8.66
N GLY A 170 -3.86 -0.78 7.64
CA GLY A 170 -4.23 -2.19 7.72
C GLY A 170 -3.04 -3.15 7.80
N ASP A 171 -1.81 -2.65 7.60
CA ASP A 171 -0.59 -3.44 7.74
C ASP A 171 -0.33 -3.84 9.19
N ARG A 172 0.45 -4.90 9.39
CA ARG A 172 0.86 -5.34 10.72
C ARG A 172 1.70 -4.26 11.42
N THR A 173 1.46 -4.09 12.71
CA THR A 173 2.12 -3.09 13.55
C THR A 173 3.65 -3.19 13.49
N ASP A 174 4.23 -4.40 13.52
CA ASP A 174 5.68 -4.61 13.45
C ASP A 174 6.35 -4.01 12.21
N LYS A 175 5.62 -3.97 11.08
CA LYS A 175 6.10 -3.32 9.85
C LYS A 175 6.00 -1.82 9.92
N LEU A 176 4.89 -1.31 10.46
CA LEU A 176 4.67 0.12 10.61
C LEU A 176 5.63 0.75 11.60
N LEU A 177 6.04 0.07 12.65
CA LEU A 177 7.03 0.58 13.61
C LEU A 177 8.38 0.88 12.95
N LYS A 178 8.87 -0.01 12.06
CA LYS A 178 10.11 0.24 11.29
C LYS A 178 10.01 1.47 10.39
N MET A 179 8.83 1.70 9.82
CA MET A 179 8.56 2.89 9.02
C MET A 179 8.47 4.14 9.91
N ALA A 180 7.81 4.03 11.07
CA ALA A 180 7.69 5.10 12.05
C ALA A 180 9.06 5.55 12.55
N ASP A 181 9.97 4.62 12.86
CA ASP A 181 11.38 4.90 13.19
C ASP A 181 12.08 5.72 12.11
N TYR A 182 11.87 5.38 10.85
CA TYR A 182 12.49 6.07 9.72
C TYR A 182 11.93 7.50 9.52
N LEU A 183 10.60 7.63 9.66
CA LEU A 183 9.89 8.90 9.51
C LEU A 183 10.03 9.81 10.75
N GLY A 184 10.37 9.24 11.91
CA GLY A 184 10.43 9.94 13.20
C GLY A 184 9.09 10.00 13.93
N ILE A 185 8.14 9.12 13.62
CA ILE A 185 6.81 9.08 14.26
C ILE A 185 6.90 8.24 15.55
N PRO A 186 6.40 8.74 16.71
CA PRO A 186 6.41 7.98 17.96
C PRO A 186 5.62 6.67 17.83
N HIS A 187 6.10 5.61 18.49
CA HIS A 187 5.49 4.27 18.38
C HIS A 187 4.06 4.24 18.91
N GLU A 188 3.77 5.02 19.95
CA GLU A 188 2.43 5.21 20.52
C GLU A 188 1.43 5.81 19.53
N ASN A 189 1.91 6.48 18.47
CA ASN A 189 1.09 7.09 17.43
C ASN A 189 0.90 6.17 16.20
N VAL A 190 1.30 4.90 16.30
CA VAL A 190 1.20 3.91 15.22
C VAL A 190 0.07 2.93 15.47
N HIS A 191 -0.95 2.98 14.61
CA HIS A 191 -2.12 2.11 14.66
C HIS A 191 -2.12 1.13 13.47
N GLY A 192 -1.54 -0.06 13.69
CA GLY A 192 -1.58 -1.18 12.73
C GLY A 192 -2.87 -1.98 12.79
N ILE A 193 -3.09 -2.83 11.77
CA ILE A 193 -4.27 -3.71 11.63
C ILE A 193 -5.58 -2.89 11.70
N SER A 194 -5.53 -1.65 11.24
CA SER A 194 -6.66 -0.72 11.27
C SER A 194 -7.59 -0.96 10.08
N THR A 195 -8.75 -1.57 10.35
CA THR A 195 -9.86 -1.65 9.39
C THR A 195 -10.48 -0.26 9.16
N PRO A 196 -11.26 -0.04 8.09
CA PRO A 196 -11.89 1.27 7.85
C PRO A 196 -12.68 1.83 9.05
N PRO A 197 -13.50 1.02 9.78
CA PRO A 197 -14.15 1.49 11.01
C PRO A 197 -13.17 1.85 12.14
N VAL A 198 -12.08 1.09 12.28
CA VAL A 198 -11.05 1.36 13.28
C VAL A 198 -10.33 2.68 12.98
N LYS A 199 -9.99 2.94 11.70
CA LYS A 199 -9.40 4.23 11.29
C LYS A 199 -10.32 5.41 11.64
N ALA A 200 -11.62 5.27 11.40
CA ALA A 200 -12.62 6.28 11.76
C ALA A 200 -12.70 6.52 13.28
N GLN A 201 -12.64 5.44 14.07
CA GLN A 201 -12.62 5.55 15.53
C GLN A 201 -11.36 6.26 16.04
N ILE A 202 -10.18 5.96 15.48
CA ILE A 202 -8.92 6.65 15.82
C ILE A 202 -9.04 8.16 15.60
N VAL A 203 -9.56 8.58 14.44
CA VAL A 203 -9.79 10.01 14.15
C VAL A 203 -10.73 10.64 15.17
N ARG A 204 -11.83 9.96 15.52
CA ARG A 204 -12.81 10.43 16.50
C ARG A 204 -12.23 10.57 17.90
N ASP A 205 -11.42 9.61 18.34
CA ASP A 205 -10.78 9.65 19.66
C ASP A 205 -9.79 10.80 19.74
N LEU A 206 -8.97 11.00 18.68
CA LEU A 206 -8.03 12.11 18.59
C LEU A 206 -8.72 13.47 18.59
N LYS A 207 -9.95 13.60 18.06
CA LYS A 207 -10.72 14.86 18.13
C LYS A 207 -11.11 15.26 19.56
N SER A 208 -11.11 14.33 20.51
CA SER A 208 -11.35 14.64 21.92
C SER A 208 -10.09 15.19 22.61
N GLU A 209 -8.90 14.85 22.09
CA GLU A 209 -7.60 15.27 22.63
C GLU A 209 -7.04 16.52 21.92
N TYR A 210 -7.26 16.59 20.61
CA TYR A 210 -6.81 17.65 19.72
C TYR A 210 -8.00 18.50 19.30
N GLY A 211 -7.79 19.81 19.15
CA GLY A 211 -8.86 20.67 18.67
C GLY A 211 -9.17 20.44 17.19
N ARG A 212 -8.17 20.03 16.40
CA ARG A 212 -8.30 19.79 14.96
C ARG A 212 -7.58 18.50 14.57
N VAL A 213 -8.26 17.63 13.84
CA VAL A 213 -7.68 16.40 13.29
C VAL A 213 -7.81 16.41 11.77
N ILE A 214 -6.68 16.19 11.10
CA ILE A 214 -6.59 16.11 9.64
C ILE A 214 -6.34 14.65 9.27
N MET A 215 -7.13 14.09 8.35
CA MET A 215 -6.92 12.75 7.80
C MET A 215 -6.33 12.85 6.40
N VAL A 216 -5.19 12.22 6.16
CA VAL A 216 -4.54 12.12 4.84
C VAL A 216 -4.58 10.65 4.39
N GLY A 217 -5.20 10.38 3.25
CA GLY A 217 -5.31 9.02 2.73
C GLY A 217 -5.30 8.97 1.20
N ASP A 218 -5.18 7.76 0.65
CA ASP A 218 -5.06 7.51 -0.80
C ASP A 218 -6.17 6.59 -1.31
N GLY A 219 -6.85 5.87 -0.41
CA GLY A 219 -7.71 4.74 -0.76
C GLY A 219 -9.13 4.82 -0.23
N VAL A 220 -10.00 4.00 -0.83
CA VAL A 220 -11.41 3.87 -0.42
C VAL A 220 -11.58 3.43 1.05
N ASN A 221 -10.56 2.76 1.61
CA ASN A 221 -10.52 2.34 3.00
C ASN A 221 -10.42 3.53 3.98
N ASP A 222 -10.04 4.71 3.50
CA ASP A 222 -9.84 5.91 4.32
C ASP A 222 -11.10 6.77 4.37
N ILE A 223 -12.09 6.55 3.49
CA ILE A 223 -13.30 7.38 3.36
C ILE A 223 -14.03 7.55 4.70
N ALA A 224 -14.13 6.49 5.50
CA ALA A 224 -14.79 6.57 6.79
C ALA A 224 -14.04 7.49 7.77
N ALA A 225 -12.71 7.43 7.78
CA ALA A 225 -11.86 8.30 8.60
C ALA A 225 -11.83 9.75 8.09
N MET A 226 -11.79 9.93 6.76
CA MET A 226 -11.88 11.25 6.12
C MET A 226 -13.17 11.98 6.51
N LYS A 227 -14.31 11.28 6.52
CA LYS A 227 -15.60 11.88 6.90
C LYS A 227 -15.70 12.27 8.37
N GLU A 228 -14.92 11.66 9.26
CA GLU A 228 -14.91 11.98 10.69
C GLU A 228 -13.94 13.13 11.02
N ALA A 229 -12.92 13.33 10.18
CA ALA A 229 -11.90 14.35 10.36
C ALA A 229 -12.45 15.77 10.21
N ASP A 230 -11.73 16.75 10.75
CA ASP A 230 -12.05 18.17 10.57
C ASP A 230 -11.56 18.72 9.21
N LEU A 231 -10.61 18.00 8.60
CA LEU A 231 -10.16 18.23 7.24
C LEU A 231 -9.69 16.90 6.64
N ALA A 232 -10.21 16.55 5.46
CA ALA A 232 -9.81 15.37 4.71
C ALA A 232 -8.93 15.75 3.52
N ILE A 233 -7.76 15.12 3.42
CA ILE A 233 -6.81 15.29 2.32
C ILE A 233 -6.68 13.97 1.56
N LEU A 234 -6.94 14.01 0.26
CA LEU A 234 -6.70 12.90 -0.65
C LEU A 234 -5.33 13.05 -1.31
N SER A 235 -4.46 12.05 -1.14
CA SER A 235 -3.22 11.93 -1.88
C SER A 235 -3.46 11.30 -3.25
N GLU A 236 -2.98 11.95 -4.31
CA GLU A 236 -2.87 11.40 -5.67
C GLU A 236 -1.41 11.08 -6.05
N GLN A 237 -0.51 11.02 -5.07
CA GLN A 237 0.92 10.88 -5.30
C GLN A 237 1.31 9.56 -6.00
N GLN A 238 0.53 8.49 -5.79
CA GLN A 238 0.74 7.22 -6.48
C GLN A 238 -0.18 6.99 -7.68
N PHE A 239 -1.48 7.28 -7.53
CA PHE A 239 -2.47 7.01 -8.56
C PHE A 239 -3.36 8.23 -8.79
N CYS A 240 -3.29 8.81 -9.98
CA CYS A 240 -4.11 9.99 -10.32
C CYS A 240 -5.57 9.65 -10.66
N ARG A 241 -5.92 8.36 -10.85
CA ARG A 241 -7.31 7.97 -11.13
C ARG A 241 -7.95 7.33 -9.91
N LYS A 242 -8.62 8.16 -9.11
CA LYS A 242 -9.36 7.75 -7.92
C LYS A 242 -10.85 7.54 -8.21
N PRO A 243 -11.54 6.59 -7.54
CA PRO A 243 -12.99 6.47 -7.64
C PRO A 243 -13.68 7.75 -7.16
N LYS A 244 -14.80 8.14 -7.80
CA LYS A 244 -15.52 9.37 -7.46
C LYS A 244 -15.95 9.45 -5.98
N MET A 245 -16.35 8.32 -5.41
CA MET A 245 -16.72 8.25 -3.99
C MET A 245 -15.59 8.65 -3.03
N LEU A 246 -14.33 8.48 -3.45
CA LEU A 246 -13.15 8.84 -2.68
C LEU A 246 -12.84 10.34 -2.85
N THR A 247 -12.90 10.86 -4.07
CA THR A 247 -12.74 12.30 -4.33
C THR A 247 -13.83 13.13 -3.65
N ASP A 248 -15.07 12.63 -3.63
CA ASP A 248 -16.20 13.30 -2.99
C ASP A 248 -16.09 13.31 -1.44
N ALA A 249 -15.23 12.47 -0.86
CA ALA A 249 -15.01 12.40 0.59
C ALA A 249 -13.86 13.29 1.08
N ALA A 250 -13.10 13.90 0.18
CA ALA A 250 -11.95 14.73 0.50
C ALA A 250 -12.27 16.22 0.34
N ASP A 251 -11.72 17.04 1.22
CA ASP A 251 -11.83 18.51 1.14
C ASP A 251 -10.75 19.08 0.22
N ILE A 252 -9.55 18.48 0.24
CA ILE A 252 -8.39 18.92 -0.53
C ILE A 252 -7.72 17.70 -1.19
N ILE A 253 -7.17 17.90 -2.39
CA ILE A 253 -6.39 16.89 -3.11
C ILE A 253 -4.95 17.40 -3.22
N ILE A 254 -3.98 16.55 -2.90
CA ILE A 254 -2.54 16.84 -3.01
C ILE A 254 -1.87 15.85 -3.97
N ARG A 255 -0.74 16.25 -4.57
CA ARG A 255 0.08 15.41 -5.45
C ARG A 255 1.41 15.03 -4.80
N ASP A 256 1.81 15.73 -3.76
CA ASP A 256 2.99 15.44 -2.96
C ASP A 256 2.68 15.64 -1.48
N VAL A 257 3.02 14.68 -0.62
CA VAL A 257 2.80 14.75 0.82
C VAL A 257 3.39 16.01 1.49
N ILE A 258 4.37 16.69 0.87
CA ILE A 258 4.90 17.97 1.37
C ILE A 258 3.86 19.10 1.42
N GLU A 259 2.86 19.05 0.53
CA GLU A 259 1.75 20.00 0.43
C GLU A 259 0.92 20.09 1.71
N VAL A 260 0.92 19.03 2.53
CA VAL A 260 0.23 19.01 3.82
C VAL A 260 0.71 20.15 4.73
N ILE A 261 1.98 20.54 4.65
CA ILE A 261 2.56 21.60 5.49
C ILE A 261 1.86 22.93 5.24
N ASP A 262 1.65 23.29 3.97
CA ASP A 262 1.04 24.57 3.58
C ASP A 262 -0.43 24.61 4.05
N ILE A 263 -1.12 23.47 3.90
CA ILE A 263 -2.51 23.28 4.32
C ILE A 263 -2.65 23.43 5.84
N VAL A 264 -1.75 22.85 6.64
CA VAL A 264 -1.84 22.99 8.11
C VAL A 264 -1.42 24.40 8.56
N SER A 265 -0.50 25.04 7.84
CA SER A 265 -0.07 26.42 8.10
C SER A 265 -1.15 27.47 7.77
N GLY A 266 -2.18 27.09 7.01
CA GLY A 266 -3.24 28.00 6.56
C GLY A 266 -2.88 28.83 5.33
N ASP A 267 -1.76 28.51 4.66
CA ASP A 267 -1.41 29.11 3.37
C ASP A 267 -2.08 28.31 2.24
N LEU A 268 -3.33 28.66 1.97
CA LEU A 268 -4.13 28.03 0.91
C LEU A 268 -4.02 28.77 -0.44
N SER A 269 -3.02 29.65 -0.61
CA SER A 269 -2.87 30.49 -1.81
C SER A 269 -2.71 29.69 -3.12
N GLY A 270 -2.42 28.38 -3.03
CA GLY A 270 -2.35 27.45 -4.17
C GLY A 270 -3.52 26.46 -4.32
N TYR A 271 -4.46 26.37 -3.38
CA TYR A 271 -5.56 25.39 -3.42
C TYR A 271 -6.87 26.04 -3.82
N SER A 272 -7.23 25.91 -5.11
CA SER A 272 -8.57 26.26 -5.60
C SER A 272 -9.59 25.24 -5.11
N SER A 273 -10.62 25.72 -4.40
CA SER A 273 -11.81 24.91 -4.13
C SER A 273 -12.47 24.50 -5.45
N ARG A 274 -12.43 23.20 -5.76
CA ARG A 274 -13.08 22.52 -6.91
C ARG A 274 -12.56 22.92 -8.29
N ASP A 275 -11.47 22.29 -8.71
CA ASP A 275 -11.19 22.11 -10.14
C ASP A 275 -12.06 20.96 -10.70
N GLN A 276 -13.35 21.23 -10.86
CA GLN A 276 -14.21 20.49 -11.78
C GLN A 276 -13.89 20.92 -13.22
N ASN A 277 -12.78 20.42 -13.78
CA ASN A 277 -12.59 20.15 -15.22
C ASN A 277 -11.11 19.94 -15.54
N SER A 278 -10.71 18.70 -15.81
CA SER A 278 -9.90 18.33 -16.99
C SER A 278 -9.38 16.89 -16.87
N CYS A 279 -10.24 15.92 -17.17
CA CYS A 279 -9.81 14.64 -17.73
C CYS A 279 -10.92 14.13 -18.66
N ALA A 280 -11.33 14.99 -19.59
CA ALA A 280 -12.00 14.61 -20.81
C ALA A 280 -11.05 14.91 -21.97
N ASP A 281 -9.97 14.14 -22.08
CA ASP A 281 -9.54 13.60 -23.38
C ASP A 281 -8.39 12.60 -23.19
N GLY A 282 -8.41 11.54 -23.99
CA GLY A 282 -7.32 10.57 -24.03
C GLY A 282 -6.03 11.24 -24.54
N GLY A 283 -4.97 11.24 -23.73
CA GLY A 283 -3.71 11.88 -24.13
C GLY A 283 -2.50 11.37 -23.35
N LYS A 284 -1.72 10.53 -24.02
CA LYS A 284 -0.36 10.03 -23.72
C LYS A 284 0.39 10.72 -22.55
N CYS A 285 0.83 9.88 -21.62
CA CYS A 285 1.89 10.18 -20.65
C CYS A 285 3.13 10.70 -21.41
N ARG A 286 3.48 11.99 -21.24
CA ARG A 286 4.71 12.56 -21.82
C ARG A 286 5.90 12.17 -20.95
N GLU A 287 6.70 11.24 -21.43
CA GLU A 287 8.10 11.09 -21.03
C GLU A 287 8.84 12.40 -21.31
N LYS A 288 9.42 13.02 -20.26
CA LYS A 288 10.40 14.09 -20.45
C LYS A 288 11.75 13.45 -20.77
N SER A 289 12.08 13.39 -22.05
CA SER A 289 13.45 13.23 -22.53
C SER A 289 14.28 14.44 -22.07
N ARG A 290 15.41 14.17 -21.42
CA ARG A 290 16.42 15.17 -21.07
C ARG A 290 17.19 15.55 -22.34
N GLU A 291 17.04 16.79 -22.80
CA GLU A 291 17.99 17.40 -23.74
C GLU A 291 19.30 17.68 -22.99
N THR A 292 20.36 17.04 -23.46
CA THR A 292 21.75 17.38 -23.14
C THR A 292 22.17 18.58 -23.97
N ASP A 293 22.30 19.73 -23.33
CA ASP A 293 23.04 20.88 -23.86
C ASP A 293 24.55 20.57 -23.73
N SER A 294 25.22 20.31 -24.86
CA SER A 294 26.67 20.45 -24.97
C SER A 294 26.99 21.63 -25.88
N LYS A 295 27.42 22.74 -25.26
CA LYS A 295 28.18 23.78 -25.94
C LYS A 295 29.59 23.83 -25.33
N ARG A 296 30.56 23.76 -26.26
CA ARG A 296 32.02 23.88 -26.15
C ARG A 296 32.78 22.58 -25.99
#